data_AF-A0A848Y2E1-F1
#
_entry.id   AF-A0A848Y2E1-F1
#
_cell.length_a   1.000
_cell.length_b   1.000
_cell.length_c   1.000
_cell.angle_alpha   90.00
_cell.angle_beta   90.00
_cell.angle_gamma   90.00
#
_symmetry.space_group_name_H-M   'P 1'
#
loop_
_entity.id
_entity.type
_entity.pdbx_description
1 polymer ?
#
loop_
_entity_poly.entity_id
_entity_poly.type
_entity_poly.pdbx_seq_one_letter_code
_entity_poly.pdbx_strand_id
1 'polypeptide(L)' 'MASPPRSRRDVLRALGVGALAIGDIKYRVHTGLLGRMHATDSPVYLSYPEAFEMAREIVADRL' A
#
# COMPACT_ATOMS: atom_id res chain seq x y z
N MET A 1 -30.13 -22.08 1.53
CA MET A 1 -29.00 -23.02 1.41
C MET A 1 -27.81 -22.39 2.11
N ALA A 2 -27.40 -22.89 3.27
CA ALA A 2 -26.28 -22.30 4.03
C ALA A 2 -24.95 -22.69 3.38
N SER A 3 -24.03 -21.74 3.22
CA SER A 3 -22.69 -22.02 2.70
C SER A 3 -21.96 -23.04 3.57
N PRO A 4 -21.19 -23.97 2.98
CA PRO A 4 -20.46 -24.98 3.74
C PRO A 4 -19.43 -24.31 4.68
N PRO A 5 -19.14 -24.90 5.85
CA PRO A 5 -18.14 -24.39 6.77
C PRO A 5 -16.75 -24.39 6.10
N ARG A 6 -16.03 -23.26 6.17
CA ARG A 6 -14.67 -23.14 5.62
C ARG A 6 -13.76 -24.21 6.22
N SER A 7 -12.91 -24.80 5.40
CA SER A 7 -12.01 -25.86 5.83
C SER A 7 -10.95 -25.30 6.79
N ARG A 8 -10.45 -26.11 7.73
CA ARG A 8 -9.38 -25.71 8.68
C ARG A 8 -8.11 -25.20 7.98
N ARG A 9 -7.89 -25.54 6.71
CA ARG A 9 -6.76 -25.05 5.91
C ARG A 9 -6.94 -23.61 5.42
N ASP A 10 -8.18 -23.13 5.31
CA ASP A 10 -8.49 -21.76 4.86
C ASP A 10 -8.18 -20.73 5.96
N VAL A 11 -8.23 -21.14 7.23
CA VAL A 11 -7.92 -20.30 8.39
C VAL A 11 -6.41 -19.99 8.47
N LEU A 12 -5.54 -20.89 8.01
CA LEU A 12 -4.08 -20.70 8.03
C LEU A 12 -3.57 -19.68 6.99
N ARG A 13 -4.44 -19.21 6.08
CA ARG A 13 -4.09 -18.21 5.05
C ARG A 13 -4.42 -16.78 5.44
N ALA A 14 -5.01 -16.56 6.61
CA ALA A 14 -5.26 -15.21 7.10
C ALA A 14 -3.94 -14.56 7.52
N LEU A 15 -3.45 -13.61 6.73
CA LEU A 15 -2.32 -12.76 7.10
C LEU A 15 -2.85 -11.53 7.86
N GLY A 16 -2.39 -11.36 9.09
CA GLY A 16 -2.63 -10.15 9.86
C GLY A 16 -1.65 -9.06 9.43
N VAL A 17 -2.16 -7.91 9.00
CA VAL A 17 -1.35 -6.72 8.74
C VAL A 17 -1.66 -5.69 9.83
N GLY A 18 -0.64 -5.33 10.62
CA GLY A 18 -0.79 -4.33 11.67
C GLY A 18 -1.02 -2.93 11.12
N ALA A 19 -1.83 -2.13 11.80
CA ALA A 19 -2.14 -0.75 11.37
C ALA A 19 -0.88 0.12 11.23
N LEU A 20 0.13 -0.08 12.08
CA LEU A 20 1.41 0.65 11.99
C LEU A 20 2.23 0.27 10.76
N ALA A 21 2.16 -0.99 10.31
CA ALA A 21 2.81 -1.41 9.06
C ALA A 21 2.18 -0.70 7.86
N ILE A 22 0.86 -0.56 7.84
CA ILE A 22 0.14 0.24 6.82
C ILE A 22 0.51 1.72 6.95
N GLY A 23 0.61 2.23 8.18
CA GLY A 23 1.00 3.61 8.47
C GLY A 23 2.39 3.98 7.95
N ASP A 24 3.38 3.10 8.10
CA ASP A 24 4.74 3.29 7.54
C ASP A 24 4.69 3.50 6.02
N ILE A 25 3.99 2.60 5.30
CA ILE A 25 3.83 2.70 3.85
C ILE A 25 3.13 4.01 3.47
N LYS A 26 2.04 4.38 4.17
CA LYS A 26 1.33 5.65 3.95
C LYS A 26 2.26 6.85 4.06
N TYR A 27 3.10 6.91 5.10
CA TYR A 27 4.01 8.04 5.31
C TYR A 27 5.08 8.08 4.23
N ARG A 28 5.69 6.94 3.89
CA ARG A 28 6.71 6.87 2.83
C ARG A 28 6.14 7.28 1.47
N VAL A 29 4.93 6.84 1.13
CA VAL A 29 4.23 7.27 -0.09
C VAL A 29 4.02 8.79 -0.08
N HIS A 30 3.46 9.36 1.00
CA HIS A 30 3.26 10.81 1.07
C HIS A 30 4.56 11.59 0.95
N THR A 31 5.63 11.18 1.63
CA THR A 31 6.94 11.82 1.54
C THR A 31 7.51 11.73 0.12
N GLY A 32 7.41 10.58 -0.54
CA GLY A 32 7.88 10.42 -1.91
C GLY A 32 7.08 11.26 -2.91
N LEU A 33 5.74 11.29 -2.79
CA LEU A 33 4.89 12.11 -3.65
C LEU A 33 5.18 13.60 -3.44
N LEU A 34 5.36 14.05 -2.20
CA LEU A 34 5.76 15.43 -1.90
C LEU A 34 7.12 15.76 -2.54
N GLY A 35 8.08 14.83 -2.50
CA GLY A 35 9.35 14.95 -3.20
C GLY A 35 9.17 15.12 -4.71
N ARG A 36 8.29 14.32 -5.35
CA ARG A 36 7.96 14.45 -6.78
C ARG A 36 7.32 15.81 -7.10
N MET A 37 6.44 16.30 -6.25
CA MET A 37 5.82 17.63 -6.39
C MET A 37 6.84 18.77 -6.25
N HIS A 38 7.84 18.60 -5.38
CA HIS A 38 8.90 19.59 -5.20
C HIS A 38 9.94 19.59 -6.34
N ALA A 39 10.20 18.44 -6.95
CA ALA A 39 11.24 18.28 -7.97
C ALA A 39 10.82 18.68 -9.39
N THR A 40 9.57 19.05 -9.62
CA THR A 40 9.03 19.47 -10.92
C THR A 40 9.02 20.99 -11.05
N ASP A 41 9.28 21.49 -12.25
CA ASP A 41 9.22 22.92 -12.56
C ASP A 41 7.78 23.45 -12.74
N SER A 42 6.80 22.56 -12.81
CA SER A 42 5.38 22.91 -12.96
C SER A 42 4.50 22.18 -11.93
N PRO A 43 3.38 22.78 -11.48
CA PRO A 43 2.47 22.12 -10.55
C PRO A 43 1.94 20.80 -11.10
N VAL A 44 2.07 19.74 -10.31
CA VAL A 44 1.54 18.41 -10.63
C VAL A 44 0.48 18.01 -9.62
N TYR A 45 -0.55 17.33 -10.10
CA TYR A 45 -1.65 16.83 -9.29
C TYR A 45 -1.55 15.31 -9.26
N LEU A 46 -1.04 14.79 -8.15
CA LEU A 46 -0.85 13.36 -7.93
C LEU A 46 -2.06 12.80 -7.18
N SER A 47 -2.57 11.67 -7.64
CA SER A 47 -3.80 11.07 -7.15
C SER A 47 -3.59 9.60 -6.81
N TYR A 48 -4.67 8.82 -6.75
CA TYR A 48 -4.62 7.42 -6.35
C TYR A 48 -3.67 6.56 -7.20
N PRO A 49 -3.64 6.64 -8.54
CA PRO A 49 -2.75 5.81 -9.35
C PRO A 49 -1.27 6.04 -9.01
N GLU A 50 -0.84 7.29 -8.89
CA GLU A 50 0.56 7.63 -8.57
C GLU A 50 0.92 7.19 -7.15
N ALA A 51 -0.01 7.34 -6.20
CA ALA A 51 0.17 6.87 -4.82
C ALA A 51 0.27 5.34 -4.75
N PHE A 52 -0.55 4.62 -5.54
CA PHE A 52 -0.56 3.17 -5.56
C PHE A 52 0.70 2.59 -6.20
N GLU A 53 1.15 3.13 -7.33
CA GLU A 53 2.40 2.71 -7.96
C GLU A 53 3.59 2.94 -7.03
N MET A 54 3.68 4.11 -6.38
CA MET A 54 4.72 4.36 -5.39
C MET A 54 4.66 3.38 -4.21
N ALA A 55 3.47 3.03 -3.73
CA ALA A 55 3.32 2.04 -2.67
C ALA A 55 3.86 0.65 -3.10
N ARG A 56 3.64 0.26 -4.36
CA ARG A 56 4.18 -0.98 -4.92
C ARG A 56 5.70 -0.95 -5.00
N GLU A 57 6.28 0.14 -5.48
CA GLU A 57 7.75 0.37 -5.52
C GLU A 57 8.35 0.22 -4.11
N ILE A 58 7.79 0.94 -3.14
CA ILE A 58 8.20 0.95 -1.72
C ILE A 58 8.21 -0.43 -1.06
N VAL A 59 7.27 -1.30 -1.45
CA VAL A 59 7.15 -2.68 -0.93
C VAL A 59 8.07 -3.63 -1.70
N ALA A 60 8.19 -3.48 -3.02
CA ALA A 60 9.07 -4.29 -3.86
C ALA A 60 10.55 -4.14 -3.44
N ASP A 61 10.98 -2.94 -3.06
CA ASP A 61 12.34 -2.68 -2.56
C ASP A 61 12.67 -3.41 -1.24
N ARG A 62 11.65 -3.95 -0.55
CA ARG A 62 11.80 -4.64 0.74
C ARG A 62 11.60 -6.16 0.67
N LEU A 63 11.37 -6.71 -0.53
CA LEU A 63 11.21 -8.15 -0.79
C LEU A 63 12.46 -8.71 -1.48
#